data_AF-A0ABD1EGK2-F1
#
_entry.id   AF-A0ABD1EGK2-F1
#
_cell.length_a   1.000
_cell.length_b   1.000
_cell.length_c   1.000
_cell.angle_alpha   90.00
_cell.angle_beta   90.00
_cell.angle_gamma   90.00
#
_symmetry.space_group_name_H-M   'P 1'
#
loop_
_entity.id
_entity.type
_entity.pdbx_description
1 polymer ?
#
loop_
_entity_poly.entity_id
_entity_poly.type
_entity_poly.pdbx_seq_one_letter_code
_entity_poly.pdbx_strand_id
1 'polypeptide(L)'
;MKAYIQIIKNYEINYGTTLTSDQLIKKINNMKSRLKTKTDINRTGNKKIVLKDWEIKLKVIIDGDRNPSLNKIPGSGLPPNPVPSGSPLHDIPSKKCKTVPKKLAASRQSLTAHTSSFTEATSTYETEETKNLSLPELQRLVLLKQLKVLTLKEEKYTSQLKDK
;
A
#
# COMPACT_ATOMS: atom_id res chain seq x y z
N MET A 1 -9.72 -26.53 15.82
CA MET A 1 -8.58 -26.12 16.69
C MET A 1 -7.41 -27.13 16.74
N LYS A 2 -7.55 -28.41 16.34
CA LYS A 2 -6.48 -29.41 16.46
C LYS A 2 -5.29 -29.24 15.48
N ALA A 3 -5.53 -28.74 14.27
CA ALA A 3 -4.48 -28.63 13.24
C ALA A 3 -3.34 -27.68 13.64
N TYR A 4 -3.67 -26.62 14.38
CA TYR A 4 -2.72 -25.61 14.79
C TYR A 4 -1.72 -26.12 15.83
N ILE A 5 -2.21 -26.87 16.82
CA ILE A 5 -1.39 -27.53 17.84
C ILE A 5 -0.43 -28.51 17.18
N GLN A 6 -0.89 -29.24 16.16
CA GLN A 6 -0.03 -30.16 15.42
C GLN A 6 1.12 -29.44 14.70
N ILE A 7 0.86 -28.26 14.13
CA ILE A 7 1.89 -27.45 13.49
C ILE A 7 2.95 -27.00 14.50
N ILE A 8 2.53 -26.55 15.69
CA ILE A 8 3.45 -26.15 16.76
C ILE A 8 4.32 -27.34 17.21
N LYS A 9 3.70 -28.51 17.46
CA LYS A 9 4.43 -29.72 17.84
C LYS A 9 5.42 -30.15 16.78
N ASN A 10 5.02 -30.14 15.50
CA ASN A 10 5.92 -30.47 14.40
C ASN A 10 7.07 -29.47 14.30
N TYR A 11 6.83 -28.19 14.56
CA TYR A 11 7.89 -27.17 14.56
C TYR A 11 8.91 -27.43 15.68
N GLU A 12 8.43 -27.75 16.89
CA GLU A 12 9.30 -28.08 18.01
C GLU A 12 10.16 -29.32 17.73
N ILE A 13 9.57 -30.38 17.17
CA ILE A 13 10.30 -31.61 16.79
C ILE A 13 11.38 -31.33 15.75
N ASN A 14 11.10 -30.49 14.75
CA ASN A 14 12.04 -30.26 13.64
C ASN A 14 13.14 -29.24 13.97
N TYR A 15 12.87 -28.27 14.84
CA TYR A 15 13.77 -27.14 15.09
C TYR A 15 14.24 -27.03 16.54
N GLY A 16 13.78 -27.90 17.45
CA GLY A 16 14.16 -27.92 18.86
C GLY A 16 13.78 -26.66 19.64
N THR A 17 12.90 -25.82 19.09
CA THR A 17 12.51 -24.53 19.69
C THR A 17 11.00 -24.49 19.87
N THR A 18 10.56 -24.13 21.08
CA THR A 18 9.14 -23.95 21.38
C THR A 18 8.62 -22.67 20.71
N LEU A 19 7.45 -22.78 20.06
CA LEU A 19 6.81 -21.68 19.36
C LEU A 19 5.44 -21.44 19.99
N THR A 20 5.21 -20.25 20.52
CA THR A 20 3.89 -19.90 21.04
C THR A 20 2.91 -19.65 19.90
N SER A 21 1.63 -19.68 20.23
CA SER A 21 0.59 -19.42 19.26
C SER A 21 0.79 -18.07 18.55
N ASP A 22 0.92 -17.00 19.32
CA ASP A 22 0.97 -15.66 18.75
C ASP A 22 2.20 -15.47 17.87
N GLN A 23 3.30 -16.15 18.19
CA GLN A 23 4.51 -16.16 17.37
C GLN A 23 4.30 -16.87 16.03
N LEU A 24 3.57 -17.98 16.01
CA LEU A 24 3.23 -18.69 14.77
C LEU A 24 2.34 -17.82 13.87
N ILE A 25 1.29 -17.21 14.43
CA ILE A 25 0.42 -16.28 13.69
C ILE A 25 1.23 -15.09 13.17
N LYS A 26 2.10 -14.50 13.99
CA LYS A 26 2.97 -13.40 13.59
C LYS A 26 3.92 -13.79 12.46
N LYS A 27 4.51 -14.99 12.50
CA LYS A 27 5.35 -15.51 11.40
C LYS A 27 4.55 -15.69 10.12
N ILE A 28 3.34 -16.25 10.19
CA ILE A 28 2.44 -16.39 9.03
C ILE A 28 2.11 -15.01 8.45
N ASN A 29 1.76 -14.04 9.28
CA ASN A 29 1.43 -12.69 8.82
C ASN A 29 2.63 -11.99 8.19
N ASN A 30 3.82 -12.11 8.78
CA ASN A 30 5.05 -11.59 8.19
C ASN A 30 5.33 -12.22 6.82
N MET A 31 5.13 -13.54 6.70
CA MET A 31 5.27 -14.28 5.45
C MET A 31 4.29 -13.78 4.38
N LYS A 32 3.01 -13.57 4.75
CA LYS A 32 1.99 -12.97 3.88
C LYS A 32 2.39 -11.56 3.40
N SER A 33 2.82 -10.69 4.32
CA SER A 33 3.18 -9.31 4.01
C SER A 33 4.39 -9.23 3.06
N ARG A 34 5.41 -10.06 3.28
CA ARG A 34 6.57 -10.16 2.39
C ARG A 34 6.17 -10.62 0.99
N LEU A 35 5.29 -11.62 0.90
CA LEU A 35 4.82 -12.14 -0.39
C LEU A 35 4.00 -11.09 -1.16
N LYS A 36 3.08 -10.39 -0.49
CA LYS A 36 2.31 -9.29 -1.09
C LYS A 36 3.23 -8.19 -1.62
N THR A 37 4.23 -7.80 -0.84
CA THR A 37 5.22 -6.80 -1.25
C THR A 37 6.03 -7.24 -2.47
N LYS A 38 6.42 -8.52 -2.52
CA LYS A 38 7.20 -9.09 -3.62
C LYS A 38 6.40 -9.24 -4.91
N THR A 39 5.08 -9.40 -4.81
CA THR A 39 4.15 -9.59 -5.94
C THR A 39 3.43 -8.31 -6.35
N ASP A 40 3.70 -7.20 -5.67
CA ASP A 40 3.13 -5.90 -5.97
C ASP A 40 3.67 -5.37 -7.31
N ILE A 41 2.74 -5.22 -8.26
CA ILE A 41 2.99 -4.74 -9.62
C ILE A 41 3.50 -3.29 -9.60
N ASN A 42 2.93 -2.45 -8.72
CA ASN A 42 3.29 -1.04 -8.62
C ASN A 42 4.71 -0.87 -8.08
N ARG A 43 5.15 -1.79 -7.22
CA ARG A 43 6.47 -1.75 -6.60
C ARG A 43 7.57 -2.37 -7.47
N THR A 44 7.25 -3.44 -8.18
CA THR A 44 8.27 -4.22 -8.89
C THR A 44 8.61 -3.65 -10.27
N GLY A 45 7.69 -2.87 -10.86
CA GLY A 45 7.73 -2.57 -12.28
C GLY A 45 7.60 -3.87 -13.08
N ASN A 46 7.64 -3.82 -14.41
CA ASN A 46 7.40 -4.97 -15.28
C ASN A 46 8.53 -6.05 -15.26
N LYS A 47 9.17 -6.28 -14.11
CA LYS A 47 10.24 -7.25 -13.90
C LYS A 47 9.63 -8.61 -13.60
N LYS A 48 10.21 -9.65 -14.21
CA LYS A 48 9.84 -11.04 -13.94
C LYS A 48 10.16 -11.41 -12.49
N ILE A 49 9.15 -11.71 -11.68
CA ILE A 49 9.30 -12.17 -10.31
C ILE A 49 9.34 -13.70 -10.30
N VAL A 50 10.39 -14.28 -9.69
CA VAL A 50 10.48 -15.72 -9.43
C VAL A 50 10.07 -15.98 -7.97
N LEU A 51 9.00 -16.74 -7.78
CA LEU A 51 8.49 -17.18 -6.49
C LEU A 51 8.99 -18.59 -6.17
N LYS A 52 9.22 -18.89 -4.89
CA LYS A 52 9.50 -20.25 -4.41
C LYS A 52 8.22 -21.10 -4.40
N ASP A 53 8.33 -22.42 -4.39
CA ASP A 53 7.17 -23.32 -4.43
C ASP A 53 6.15 -23.06 -3.31
N TRP A 54 6.63 -22.82 -2.09
CA TRP A 54 5.75 -22.47 -0.96
C TRP A 54 5.14 -21.07 -1.10
N GLU A 55 5.86 -20.12 -1.73
CA GLU A 55 5.34 -18.77 -2.01
C GLU A 55 4.21 -18.83 -3.04
N ILE A 56 4.34 -19.71 -4.06
CA ILE A 56 3.31 -19.95 -5.07
C ILE A 56 2.05 -20.52 -4.40
N LYS A 57 2.19 -21.60 -3.61
CA LYS A 57 1.06 -22.21 -2.89
C LYS A 57 0.38 -21.21 -1.96
N LEU A 58 1.17 -20.43 -1.21
CA LEU A 58 0.63 -19.40 -0.33
C LEU A 58 -0.06 -18.27 -1.11
N LYS A 59 0.48 -17.87 -2.27
CA LYS A 59 -0.12 -16.85 -3.13
C LYS A 59 -1.49 -17.32 -3.63
N VAL A 60 -1.59 -18.56 -4.11
CA VAL A 60 -2.86 -19.16 -4.54
C VAL A 60 -3.90 -19.14 -3.41
N ILE A 61 -3.49 -19.50 -2.19
CA ILE A 61 -4.39 -19.48 -1.01
C ILE A 61 -4.81 -18.05 -0.64
N ILE A 62 -3.91 -17.06 -0.73
CA ILE A 62 -4.19 -15.66 -0.36
C ILE A 62 -5.05 -14.95 -1.40
N ASP A 63 -4.72 -15.11 -2.68
CA ASP A 63 -5.44 -14.47 -3.78
C ASP A 63 -6.83 -15.09 -3.97
N GLY A 64 -7.01 -16.34 -3.50
CA GLY A 64 -8.24 -17.12 -3.64
C GLY A 64 -8.57 -17.43 -5.09
N ASP A 65 -9.60 -18.25 -5.32
CA ASP A 65 -10.31 -18.19 -6.60
C ASP A 65 -10.93 -16.80 -6.68
N ARG A 66 -10.48 -15.97 -7.64
CA ARG A 66 -11.09 -14.67 -7.87
C ARG A 66 -12.58 -14.86 -8.22
N ASN A 67 -13.46 -14.54 -7.26
CA ASN A 67 -14.86 -14.03 -7.32
C ASN A 67 -15.94 -14.98 -6.70
N PRO A 68 -16.96 -14.52 -5.91
CA PRO A 68 -18.05 -13.65 -6.40
C PRO A 68 -18.78 -12.68 -5.43
N SER A 69 -18.39 -12.44 -4.16
CA SER A 69 -19.15 -11.47 -3.33
C SER A 69 -18.90 -10.00 -3.70
N LEU A 70 -17.98 -9.74 -4.63
CA LEU A 70 -17.70 -8.45 -5.25
C LEU A 70 -18.41 -8.23 -6.58
N ASN A 71 -19.35 -9.10 -6.98
CA ASN A 71 -20.40 -8.67 -7.91
C ASN A 71 -21.33 -7.72 -7.14
N LYS A 72 -20.96 -6.45 -7.20
CA LYS A 72 -21.77 -5.30 -6.81
C LYS A 72 -23.22 -5.56 -7.22
N ILE A 73 -24.13 -5.37 -6.27
CA ILE A 73 -25.55 -5.18 -6.49
C ILE A 73 -25.71 -4.25 -7.71
N PRO A 74 -26.37 -4.68 -8.81
CA PRO A 74 -26.59 -3.80 -9.95
C PRO A 74 -27.51 -2.66 -9.51
N GLY A 75 -27.03 -1.41 -9.60
CA GLY A 75 -27.84 -0.25 -9.21
C GLY A 75 -27.09 1.08 -9.06
N SER A 76 -25.76 1.09 -8.98
CA SER A 76 -24.99 2.34 -9.00
C SER A 76 -24.47 2.59 -10.42
N GLY A 77 -25.28 3.32 -11.19
CA GLY A 77 -25.02 3.65 -12.58
C GLY A 77 -23.78 4.53 -12.75
N LEU A 78 -22.84 4.05 -13.56
CA LEU A 78 -21.92 4.85 -14.37
C LEU A 78 -21.68 4.09 -15.69
N PRO A 79 -21.57 4.81 -16.83
CA PRO A 79 -21.61 4.21 -18.16
C PRO A 79 -20.38 3.33 -18.47
N PRO A 80 -20.52 2.31 -19.34
CA PRO A 80 -19.46 1.36 -19.65
C PRO A 80 -18.45 1.97 -20.63
N ASN A 81 -17.18 2.03 -20.24
CA ASN A 81 -16.10 2.18 -21.21
C ASN A 81 -15.80 0.80 -21.84
N PRO A 82 -15.62 0.71 -23.16
CA PRO A 82 -15.40 -0.54 -23.86
C PRO A 82 -14.01 -1.11 -23.57
N VAL A 83 -13.98 -2.35 -23.08
CA VAL A 83 -12.77 -3.18 -22.99
C VAL A 83 -12.46 -3.68 -24.41
N PRO A 84 -11.23 -3.53 -24.94
CA PRO A 84 -10.85 -4.18 -26.18
C PRO A 84 -10.75 -5.69 -25.97
N SER A 85 -11.67 -6.39 -26.62
CA SER A 85 -11.63 -7.83 -26.91
C SER A 85 -10.39 -8.17 -27.75
N GLY A 86 -9.69 -9.24 -27.36
CA GLY A 86 -8.55 -9.79 -28.11
C GLY A 86 -7.87 -10.97 -27.40
N SER A 87 -8.55 -12.12 -27.36
CA SER A 87 -7.92 -13.45 -27.22
C SER A 87 -7.39 -13.90 -28.61
N PRO A 88 -6.63 -15.00 -28.82
CA PRO A 88 -6.19 -16.08 -27.90
C PRO A 88 -4.72 -16.57 -28.09
N LEU A 89 -4.34 -17.55 -27.26
CA LEU A 89 -3.18 -18.47 -27.29
C LEU A 89 -2.63 -18.83 -28.69
N HIS A 90 -1.29 -18.99 -28.82
CA HIS A 90 -0.62 -20.20 -29.35
C HIS A 90 0.93 -20.08 -29.35
N ASP A 91 1.56 -21.15 -28.85
CA ASP A 91 2.83 -21.80 -29.22
C ASP A 91 4.23 -21.19 -29.00
N ILE A 92 5.04 -22.00 -28.28
CA ILE A 92 6.51 -22.00 -28.17
C ILE A 92 7.06 -22.84 -29.34
N PRO A 93 8.09 -22.39 -30.09
CA PRO A 93 9.35 -23.14 -30.06
C PRO A 93 10.66 -22.32 -30.15
N SER A 94 11.59 -22.71 -29.27
CA SER A 94 13.07 -22.65 -29.27
C SER A 94 13.84 -22.27 -30.56
N LYS A 95 14.84 -21.35 -30.47
CA LYS A 95 16.31 -21.61 -30.67
C LYS A 95 17.20 -20.34 -30.82
N LYS A 96 18.33 -20.38 -30.08
CA LYS A 96 19.72 -19.88 -30.32
C LYS A 96 20.15 -18.42 -30.08
N CYS A 97 21.26 -18.33 -29.34
CA CYS A 97 22.13 -17.19 -28.98
C CYS A 97 22.83 -16.48 -30.16
N LYS A 98 23.17 -15.18 -29.99
CA LYS A 98 24.56 -14.66 -29.84
C LYS A 98 24.62 -13.11 -29.71
N THR A 99 25.52 -12.67 -28.80
CA THR A 99 26.37 -11.44 -28.79
C THR A 99 25.79 -10.00 -28.62
N VAL A 100 26.31 -9.33 -27.57
CA VAL A 100 26.32 -7.88 -27.20
C VAL A 100 27.45 -7.12 -27.98
N PRO A 101 27.81 -5.82 -27.77
CA PRO A 101 27.11 -4.60 -27.28
C PRO A 101 27.39 -3.30 -28.12
N LYS A 102 26.63 -2.21 -27.85
CA LYS A 102 26.92 -0.73 -27.93
C LYS A 102 25.61 -0.01 -28.35
N LYS A 103 25.18 1.15 -27.83
CA LYS A 103 25.88 2.35 -27.34
C LYS A 103 24.93 3.18 -26.46
N LEU A 104 25.49 3.89 -25.48
CA LEU A 104 24.86 4.92 -24.64
C LEU A 104 24.06 5.96 -25.45
N ALA A 105 22.86 6.28 -24.96
CA ALA A 105 22.32 7.64 -24.98
C ALA A 105 21.40 7.81 -23.76
N ALA A 106 21.90 8.54 -22.76
CA ALA A 106 21.12 8.95 -21.60
C ALA A 106 20.16 10.07 -22.03
N SER A 107 18.91 9.74 -22.33
CA SER A 107 17.83 10.75 -22.36
C SER A 107 17.21 10.81 -20.97
N ARG A 108 17.75 11.72 -20.16
CA ARG A 108 17.22 12.05 -18.83
C ARG A 108 16.00 12.94 -19.06
N GLN A 109 14.86 12.35 -19.42
CA GLN A 109 13.59 13.08 -19.38
C GLN A 109 13.20 13.26 -17.91
N SER A 110 13.41 14.49 -17.43
CA SER A 110 12.91 15.00 -16.17
C SER A 110 11.39 14.83 -16.13
N LEU A 111 10.91 13.87 -15.34
CA LEU A 111 9.50 13.79 -14.97
C LEU A 111 9.25 14.78 -13.82
N THR A 112 9.13 16.07 -14.15
CA THR A 112 8.63 17.11 -13.26
C THR A 112 7.42 17.76 -13.92
N ALA A 113 6.27 17.08 -13.91
CA ALA A 113 5.05 17.62 -14.51
C ALA A 113 3.76 17.03 -13.90
N HIS A 114 3.66 16.90 -12.57
CA HIS A 114 2.38 16.52 -11.92
C HIS A 114 2.19 17.14 -10.52
N THR A 115 2.55 18.41 -10.31
CA THR A 115 2.28 19.10 -9.02
C THR A 115 1.65 20.48 -9.13
N SER A 116 1.46 21.04 -10.34
CA SER A 116 1.01 22.43 -10.49
C SER A 116 -0.39 22.70 -9.95
N SER A 117 -1.31 21.73 -10.03
CA SER A 117 -2.70 21.94 -9.60
C SER A 117 -2.89 21.94 -8.08
N PHE A 118 -1.99 21.32 -7.32
CA PHE A 118 -2.10 21.27 -5.86
C PHE A 118 -1.51 22.52 -5.21
N THR A 119 -0.42 23.04 -5.75
CA THR A 119 0.22 24.27 -5.26
C THR A 119 -0.63 25.52 -5.50
N GLU A 120 -1.41 25.54 -6.57
CA GLU A 120 -2.26 26.70 -6.90
C GLU A 120 -3.44 26.83 -5.93
N ALA A 121 -4.00 25.70 -5.48
CA ALA A 121 -5.13 25.68 -4.54
C ALA A 121 -4.74 26.01 -3.09
N THR A 122 -3.49 25.76 -2.67
CA THR A 122 -3.01 26.10 -1.32
C THR A 122 -2.43 27.50 -1.23
N SER A 123 -1.88 28.03 -2.34
CA SER A 123 -1.27 29.36 -2.39
C SER A 123 -2.22 30.49 -2.00
N THR A 124 -3.54 30.33 -2.13
CA THR A 124 -4.51 31.35 -1.74
C THR A 124 -4.70 31.48 -0.23
N TYR A 125 -4.28 30.47 0.54
CA TYR A 125 -4.43 30.41 2.00
C TYR A 125 -3.10 30.48 2.75
N GLU A 126 -1.98 30.46 2.02
CA GLU A 126 -0.65 30.61 2.59
C GLU A 126 -0.38 32.08 2.94
N THR A 127 0.10 32.32 4.17
CA THR A 127 0.67 33.60 4.58
C THR A 127 2.19 33.59 4.38
N GLU A 128 2.80 34.78 4.29
CA GLU A 128 4.27 34.95 4.20
C GLU A 128 5.04 34.21 5.31
N GLU A 129 4.41 34.07 6.49
CA GLU A 129 4.95 33.30 7.61
C GLU A 129 4.88 31.79 7.39
N THR A 130 3.79 31.27 6.83
CA THR A 130 3.59 29.82 6.64
C THR A 130 4.28 29.25 5.39
N LYS A 131 4.54 30.11 4.41
CA LYS A 131 5.14 29.74 3.12
C LYS A 131 6.55 29.18 3.25
N ASN A 132 7.29 29.61 4.28
CA ASN A 132 8.67 29.21 4.52
C ASN A 132 8.82 28.08 5.55
N LEU A 133 7.71 27.56 6.08
CA LEU A 133 7.74 26.54 7.12
C LEU A 133 7.80 25.12 6.54
N SER A 134 8.54 24.26 7.21
CA SER A 134 8.54 22.82 6.95
C SER A 134 7.22 22.18 7.38
N LEU A 135 6.90 21.01 6.82
CA LEU A 135 5.69 20.25 7.18
C LEU A 135 5.54 20.00 8.70
N PRO A 136 6.59 19.60 9.45
CA PRO A 136 6.49 19.46 10.90
C PRO A 136 6.15 20.78 11.62
N GLU A 137 6.67 21.91 11.15
CA GLU A 137 6.41 23.22 11.74
C GLU A 137 4.98 23.68 11.46
N LEU A 138 4.46 23.43 10.26
CA LEU A 138 3.06 23.66 9.91
C LEU A 138 2.12 22.81 10.77
N GLN A 139 2.44 21.52 10.96
CA GLN A 139 1.68 20.63 11.85
C GLN A 139 1.69 21.14 13.29
N ARG A 140 2.86 21.56 13.82
CA ARG A 140 2.98 22.15 15.14
C ARG A 140 2.16 23.43 15.27
N LEU A 141 2.17 24.30 14.26
CA LEU A 141 1.43 25.55 14.24
C LEU A 141 -0.08 25.32 14.28
N VAL A 142 -0.57 24.35 13.51
CA VAL A 142 -2.00 23.96 13.51
C VAL A 142 -2.43 23.49 14.89
N LEU A 143 -1.64 22.61 15.52
CA LEU A 143 -1.94 22.11 16.87
C LEU A 143 -1.99 23.24 17.90
N LEU A 144 -1.06 24.19 17.85
CA LEU A 144 -1.05 25.34 18.76
C LEU A 144 -2.27 26.25 18.56
N LYS A 145 -2.67 26.49 17.30
CA LYS A 145 -3.88 27.28 17.00
C LYS A 145 -5.14 26.57 17.50
N GLN A 146 -5.24 25.24 17.33
CA GLN A 146 -6.35 24.44 17.84
C GLN A 146 -6.43 24.50 19.37
N LEU A 147 -5.30 24.36 20.06
CA LEU A 147 -5.23 24.45 21.52
C LEU A 147 -5.73 25.81 22.01
N LYS A 148 -5.30 26.91 21.38
CA LYS A 148 -5.74 28.27 21.74
C LYS A 148 -7.26 28.43 21.61
N VAL A 149 -7.86 27.91 20.55
CA VAL A 149 -9.32 27.96 20.36
C VAL A 149 -10.05 27.16 21.44
N LEU A 150 -9.51 26.01 21.85
CA LEU A 150 -10.09 25.21 22.93
C LEU A 150 -10.04 25.95 24.27
N THR A 151 -8.90 26.58 24.61
CA THR A 151 -8.77 27.38 25.84
C THR A 151 -9.79 28.52 25.89
N LEU A 152 -9.94 29.27 24.79
CA LEU A 152 -10.93 30.36 24.73
C LEU A 152 -12.37 29.87 24.87
N LYS A 153 -12.68 28.67 24.35
CA LYS A 153 -13.99 28.05 24.54
C LYS A 153 -14.22 27.69 26.01
N GLU A 154 -13.25 27.05 26.65
CA GLU A 154 -13.32 26.72 28.09
C GLU A 154 -13.55 27.97 28.93
N GLU A 155 -12.77 29.03 28.72
CA GLU A 155 -12.95 30.32 29.40
C GLU A 155 -14.37 30.86 29.23
N LYS A 156 -14.87 30.90 27.99
CA LYS A 156 -16.23 31.36 27.68
C LYS A 156 -17.31 30.51 28.40
N TYR A 157 -17.13 29.20 28.50
CA TYR A 157 -18.06 28.33 29.23
C TYR A 157 -17.99 28.58 30.74
N THR A 158 -16.79 28.77 31.30
CA THR A 158 -16.63 29.05 32.73
C THR A 158 -17.21 30.40 33.14
N SER A 159 -17.08 31.44 32.30
CA SER A 159 -17.72 32.74 32.54
C SER A 159 -19.25 32.62 32.53
N GLN A 160 -19.84 31.93 31.55
CA GLN A 160 -21.28 31.71 31.48
C GLN A 160 -21.87 30.92 32.66
N LEU A 161 -21.05 30.09 33.32
CA LEU A 161 -21.44 29.36 34.53
C LEU A 161 -21.37 30.21 35.80
N LYS A 162 -20.52 31.25 35.82
CA LYS A 162 -20.40 32.18 36.95
C LYS A 162 -21.49 33.25 36.96
N ASP A 163 -22.07 33.55 35.81
CA ASP A 163 -23.16 34.52 35.64
C ASP A 163 -24.56 33.92 35.88
N LYS A 164 -24.64 32.67 36.35
CA LYS A 164 -25.87 31.98 36.77
C LYS A 164 -25.87 31.73 38.28
#